data_AF-A0A2G9M129-F1
#
_entry.id   AF-A0A2G9M129-F1
#
_cell.length_a   1.000
_cell.length_b   1.000
_cell.length_c   1.000
_cell.angle_alpha   90.00
_cell.angle_beta   90.00
_cell.angle_gamma   90.00
#
_symmetry.space_group_name_H-M   'P 1'
#
loop_
_entity.id
_entity.type
_entity.pdbx_description
1 polymer ?
#
loop_
_entity_poly.entity_id
_entity_poly.type
_entity_poly.pdbx_seq_one_letter_code
_entity_poly.pdbx_strand_id
1 'polypeptide(L)'
;MDCFEERYGIEEDAKVKAFHRSRRMFCVRDGKLFIADPNVDYSHAVWLEKLGWITEHDDSIIDKIPRGIVNAEGNICFYTGYAFRINKQIEDKFFKKLPELVDRLTIKPTAKVFGGLIKQPLTGAWKPRRSYGDVRGLLKRANLWK
;
A
#
# COMPACT_ATOMS: atom_id res chain seq x y z
N MET A 1 -2.59 22.08 5.83
CA MET A 1 -2.59 21.01 6.84
C MET A 1 -3.84 20.20 6.66
N ASP A 2 -3.69 18.94 6.28
CA ASP A 2 -4.78 17.98 6.49
C ASP A 2 -4.80 17.56 7.98
N CYS A 3 -5.92 17.05 8.47
CA CYS A 3 -6.09 16.65 9.87
C CYS A 3 -5.15 15.49 10.29
N PHE A 4 -4.51 14.83 9.33
CA PHE A 4 -3.59 13.72 9.57
C PHE A 4 -2.13 14.21 9.72
N GLU A 5 -1.75 15.32 9.09
CA GLU A 5 -0.44 15.98 9.29
C GLU A 5 -0.22 16.33 10.76
N GLU A 6 -1.21 16.98 11.40
CA GLU A 6 -1.16 17.34 12.83
C GLU A 6 -1.17 16.11 13.74
N ARG A 7 -2.02 15.11 13.44
CA ARG A 7 -2.15 13.89 14.25
C ARG A 7 -0.90 13.01 14.21
N TYR A 8 -0.13 13.05 13.13
CA TYR A 8 1.05 12.20 12.95
C TYR A 8 2.39 12.94 12.97
N GLY A 9 2.37 14.27 13.14
CA GLY A 9 3.58 15.09 13.22
C GLY A 9 4.42 15.04 11.95
N ILE A 10 3.76 14.96 10.78
CA ILE A 10 4.41 14.94 9.47
C ILE A 10 4.03 16.21 8.75
N GLU A 11 4.99 17.10 8.51
CA GLU A 11 4.81 18.23 7.59
C GLU A 11 4.99 17.69 6.16
N GLU A 12 3.91 17.67 5.36
CA GLU A 12 4.00 17.21 3.97
C GLU A 12 4.71 18.26 3.10
N ASP A 13 6.02 18.12 2.98
CA ASP A 13 6.83 18.94 2.08
C ASP A 13 6.59 18.59 0.59
N ALA A 14 7.17 19.39 -0.31
CA ALA A 14 7.05 19.16 -1.76
C ALA A 14 7.60 17.78 -2.20
N LYS A 15 8.55 17.19 -1.46
CA LYS A 15 9.11 15.87 -1.77
C LYS A 15 8.13 14.76 -1.40
N VAL A 16 7.42 14.90 -0.28
CA VAL A 16 6.36 13.99 0.14
C VAL A 16 5.24 13.98 -0.91
N LYS A 17 4.80 15.15 -1.37
CA LYS A 17 3.78 15.24 -2.45
C LYS A 17 4.26 14.65 -3.78
N ALA A 18 5.52 14.87 -4.16
CA ALA A 18 6.09 14.23 -5.33
C ALA A 18 6.14 12.69 -5.21
N PHE A 19 6.44 12.17 -4.02
CA PHE A 19 6.36 10.73 -3.73
C PHE A 19 4.93 10.18 -3.77
N HIS A 20 3.94 10.94 -3.29
CA HIS A 20 2.53 10.56 -3.40
C HIS A 20 2.09 10.43 -4.87
N ARG A 21 2.51 11.38 -5.72
CA ARG A 21 2.18 11.36 -7.14
C ARG A 21 2.84 10.20 -7.90
N SER A 22 4.04 9.78 -7.49
CA SER A 22 4.79 8.74 -8.20
C SER A 22 4.33 7.30 -7.91
N ARG A 23 3.45 7.11 -6.92
CA ARG A 23 3.01 5.79 -6.48
C ARG A 23 1.52 5.56 -6.76
N ARG A 24 1.14 4.31 -7.03
CA ARG A 24 -0.27 3.89 -7.11
C ARG A 24 -0.70 3.26 -5.79
N MET A 25 -1.58 3.92 -5.06
CA MET A 25 -2.12 3.40 -3.80
C MET A 25 -3.22 2.37 -4.05
N PHE A 26 -3.27 1.34 -3.20
CA PHE A 26 -4.35 0.37 -3.19
C PHE A 26 -4.71 -0.06 -1.76
N CYS A 27 -5.90 -0.66 -1.60
CA CYS A 27 -6.28 -1.40 -0.40
C CYS A 27 -7.24 -2.55 -0.73
N VAL A 28 -7.35 -3.50 0.21
CA VAL A 28 -8.28 -4.63 0.11
C VAL A 28 -9.29 -4.55 1.24
N ARG A 29 -10.56 -4.34 0.90
CA ARG A 29 -11.66 -4.25 1.86
C ARG A 29 -12.78 -5.17 1.42
N ASP A 30 -13.36 -5.92 2.36
CA ASP A 30 -14.50 -6.82 2.12
C ASP A 30 -14.27 -7.77 0.93
N GLY A 31 -13.02 -8.25 0.79
CA GLY A 31 -12.61 -9.14 -0.30
C GLY A 31 -12.58 -8.48 -1.68
N LYS A 32 -12.57 -7.15 -1.78
CA LYS A 32 -12.48 -6.37 -3.02
C LYS A 32 -11.21 -5.53 -3.04
N LEU A 33 -10.60 -5.40 -4.21
CA LEU A 33 -9.43 -4.55 -4.44
C LEU A 33 -9.87 -3.16 -4.89
N PHE A 34 -9.40 -2.15 -4.16
CA PHE A 34 -9.59 -0.75 -4.50
C PHE A 34 -8.23 -0.14 -4.82
N ILE A 35 -8.18 0.68 -5.86
CA ILE A 35 -6.97 1.33 -6.34
C ILE A 35 -7.31 2.81 -6.46
N ALA A 36 -6.46 3.67 -5.91
CA ALA A 36 -6.63 5.11 -6.02
C ALA A 36 -6.39 5.59 -7.45
N ASP A 37 -6.92 6.78 -7.75
CA ASP A 37 -6.63 7.48 -8.99
C ASP A 37 -5.11 7.65 -9.18
N PRO A 38 -4.63 7.67 -10.43
CA PRO A 38 -3.22 7.94 -10.69
C PRO A 38 -2.84 9.37 -10.27
N ASN A 39 -1.56 9.58 -9.93
CA ASN A 39 -0.96 10.90 -9.68
C ASN A 39 -1.63 11.72 -8.56
N VAL A 40 -2.21 11.04 -7.58
CA VAL A 40 -2.80 11.67 -6.40
C VAL A 40 -1.70 12.19 -5.48
N ASP A 41 -1.89 13.35 -4.88
CA ASP A 41 -0.92 13.99 -3.98
C ASP A 41 -1.23 13.77 -2.51
N TYR A 42 -2.20 12.92 -2.20
CA TYR A 42 -2.67 12.66 -0.85
C TYR A 42 -2.30 11.25 -0.34
N SER A 43 -2.35 11.09 0.98
CA SER A 43 -2.03 9.85 1.69
C SER A 43 -3.17 8.80 1.64
N HIS A 44 -2.91 7.58 2.12
CA HIS A 44 -3.97 6.59 2.29
C HIS A 44 -5.06 7.04 3.26
N ALA A 45 -4.73 7.79 4.31
CA ALA A 45 -5.72 8.25 5.28
C ALA A 45 -6.71 9.20 4.60
N VAL A 46 -6.20 10.25 3.94
CA VAL A 46 -6.99 11.18 3.15
C VAL A 46 -7.81 10.49 2.06
N TRP A 47 -7.22 9.50 1.38
CA TRP A 47 -7.95 8.73 0.37
C TRP A 47 -9.15 7.98 0.96
N LEU A 48 -8.96 7.31 2.09
CA LEU A 48 -10.03 6.55 2.75
C LEU A 48 -11.09 7.47 3.38
N GLU A 49 -10.69 8.65 3.85
CA GLU A 49 -11.61 9.67 4.36
C GLU A 49 -12.51 10.20 3.25
N LYS A 50 -11.94 10.51 2.06
CA LYS A 50 -12.72 10.91 0.88
C LYS A 50 -13.73 9.86 0.41
N LEU A 51 -13.48 8.58 0.69
CA LEU A 51 -14.40 7.49 0.43
C LEU A 51 -15.47 7.31 1.53
N GLY A 52 -15.40 8.09 2.61
CA GLY A 52 -16.27 7.98 3.79
C GLY A 52 -16.02 6.71 4.60
N TRP A 53 -14.82 6.12 4.52
CA TRP A 53 -14.50 4.86 5.20
C TRP A 53 -13.82 5.06 6.54
N ILE A 54 -13.20 6.22 6.73
CA ILE A 54 -12.70 6.70 8.01
C ILE A 54 -13.19 8.11 8.23
N THR A 55 -13.15 8.52 9.49
CA THR A 55 -13.30 9.91 9.91
C THR A 55 -12.14 10.27 10.82
N GLU A 56 -12.03 11.54 11.17
CA GLU A 56 -11.08 12.01 12.19
C GLU A 56 -11.23 11.25 13.52
N HIS A 57 -12.44 10.83 13.87
CA HIS A 57 -12.75 10.15 15.14
C HIS A 57 -12.76 8.62 15.06
N ASP A 58 -12.86 8.04 13.86
CA ASP A 58 -12.78 6.60 13.64
C ASP A 58 -11.98 6.27 12.39
N ASP A 59 -10.73 5.89 12.61
CA ASP A 59 -9.81 5.38 11.61
C ASP A 59 -9.45 3.91 11.84
N SER A 60 -10.21 3.19 12.67
CA SER A 60 -9.88 1.84 13.12
C SER A 60 -9.77 0.80 11.99
N ILE A 61 -10.35 1.08 10.83
CA ILE A 61 -10.25 0.23 9.64
C ILE A 61 -8.80 0.13 9.13
N ILE A 62 -7.96 1.16 9.36
CA ILE A 62 -6.58 1.21 8.88
C ILE A 62 -5.74 0.06 9.46
N ASP A 63 -6.01 -0.36 10.70
CA ASP A 63 -5.33 -1.49 11.34
C ASP A 63 -5.93 -2.87 10.96
N LYS A 64 -7.05 -2.90 10.24
CA LYS A 64 -7.81 -4.13 9.93
C LYS A 64 -7.66 -4.59 8.47
N ILE A 65 -7.34 -3.67 7.56
CA ILE A 65 -7.28 -3.94 6.12
C ILE A 65 -5.84 -3.97 5.59
N PRO A 66 -5.54 -4.82 4.60
CA PRO A 66 -4.35 -4.67 3.78
C PRO A 66 -4.43 -3.38 2.95
N ARG A 67 -3.37 -2.60 2.98
CA ARG A 67 -3.17 -1.42 2.14
C ARG A 67 -1.73 -1.40 1.64
N GLY A 68 -1.49 -0.69 0.55
CA GLY A 68 -0.16 -0.69 -0.03
C GLY A 68 0.00 0.29 -1.18
N ILE A 69 1.19 0.25 -1.76
CA ILE A 69 1.57 1.05 -2.92
C ILE A 69 2.23 0.17 -3.97
N VAL A 70 2.09 0.59 -5.23
CA VAL A 70 2.99 0.22 -6.32
C VAL A 70 3.86 1.45 -6.60
N ASN A 71 5.17 1.30 -6.49
CA ASN A 71 6.10 2.42 -6.69
C ASN A 71 6.38 2.66 -8.19
N ALA A 72 7.18 3.69 -8.50
CA ALA A 72 7.52 4.06 -9.88
C ALA A 72 8.24 2.93 -10.65
N GLU A 73 8.98 2.06 -9.96
CA GLU A 73 9.63 0.89 -10.55
C GLU A 73 8.68 -0.30 -10.78
N GLY A 74 7.42 -0.18 -10.34
CA GLY A 74 6.40 -1.23 -10.43
C GLY A 74 6.43 -2.24 -9.28
N ASN A 75 7.30 -2.06 -8.27
CA ASN A 75 7.35 -2.94 -7.10
C ASN A 75 6.17 -2.69 -6.16
N ILE A 76 5.68 -3.77 -5.55
CA ILE A 76 4.53 -3.75 -4.67
C ILE A 76 5.00 -3.79 -3.21
N CYS A 77 4.51 -2.86 -2.39
CA CYS A 77 4.68 -2.90 -0.94
C CYS A 77 3.30 -2.87 -0.27
N PHE A 78 3.02 -3.82 0.63
CA PHE A 78 1.74 -3.90 1.36
C PHE A 78 1.95 -4.06 2.87
N TYR A 79 0.99 -3.57 3.64
CA TYR A 79 1.04 -3.50 5.09
C TYR A 79 -0.35 -3.23 5.68
N THR A 80 -0.43 -3.19 7.00
CA THR A 80 -1.59 -2.71 7.75
C THR A 80 -1.17 -1.76 8.86
N GLY A 81 -2.12 -0.92 9.28
CA GLY A 81 -1.93 0.02 10.38
C GLY A 81 -0.93 1.14 10.10
N TYR A 82 -0.78 2.05 11.06
CA TYR A 82 0.18 3.16 11.00
C TYR A 82 1.62 2.78 11.35
N ALA A 83 1.81 1.58 11.88
CA ALA A 83 3.11 1.00 12.13
C ALA A 83 3.63 0.17 10.94
N PHE A 84 2.91 0.16 9.81
CA PHE A 84 3.26 -0.54 8.58
C PHE A 84 3.62 -2.01 8.86
N ARG A 85 2.77 -2.67 9.64
CA ARG A 85 2.98 -4.04 10.10
C ARG A 85 2.51 -5.02 9.03
N ILE A 86 2.97 -6.25 9.18
CA ILE A 86 2.46 -7.39 8.42
C ILE A 86 2.18 -8.55 9.36
N ASN A 87 1.15 -9.32 9.06
CA ASN A 87 0.79 -10.55 9.74
C ASN A 87 0.14 -11.51 8.73
N LYS A 88 -0.03 -12.78 9.13
CA LYS A 88 -0.57 -13.84 8.27
C LYS A 88 -1.95 -13.51 7.69
N GLN A 89 -2.85 -12.92 8.47
CA GLN A 89 -4.19 -12.56 7.99
C GLN A 89 -4.13 -11.49 6.87
N ILE A 90 -3.25 -10.50 7.01
CA ILE A 90 -3.05 -9.46 6.00
C ILE A 90 -2.37 -10.04 4.75
N GLU A 91 -1.40 -10.94 4.92
CA GLU A 91 -0.78 -11.70 3.83
C GLU A 91 -1.83 -12.47 3.03
N ASP A 92 -2.66 -13.28 3.69
CA ASP A 92 -3.67 -14.11 3.04
C ASP A 92 -4.68 -13.26 2.25
N LYS A 93 -5.15 -12.15 2.84
CA LYS A 93 -6.07 -11.22 2.16
C LYS A 93 -5.42 -10.56 0.95
N PHE A 94 -4.15 -10.14 1.07
CA PHE A 94 -3.43 -9.50 -0.02
C PHE A 94 -3.13 -10.47 -1.16
N PHE A 95 -2.60 -11.66 -0.88
CA PHE A 95 -2.20 -12.60 -1.92
C PHE A 95 -3.38 -13.13 -2.73
N LYS A 96 -4.58 -13.22 -2.14
CA LYS A 96 -5.82 -13.49 -2.89
C LYS A 96 -6.15 -12.41 -3.94
N LYS A 97 -5.63 -11.20 -3.78
CA LYS A 97 -5.86 -10.03 -4.66
C LYS A 97 -4.66 -9.63 -5.49
N LEU A 98 -3.51 -10.28 -5.28
CA LEU A 98 -2.32 -10.02 -6.08
C LEU A 98 -2.55 -10.22 -7.60
N PRO A 99 -3.23 -11.28 -8.09
CA PRO A 99 -3.47 -11.42 -9.53
C PRO A 99 -4.29 -10.27 -10.11
N GLU A 100 -5.37 -9.89 -9.42
CA GLU A 100 -6.24 -8.77 -9.81
C GLU A 100 -5.47 -7.44 -9.83
N LEU A 101 -4.58 -7.22 -8.84
CA LEU A 101 -3.74 -6.02 -8.78
C LEU A 101 -2.73 -5.98 -9.93
N VAL A 102 -2.10 -7.11 -10.22
CA VAL A 102 -1.10 -7.25 -11.29
C VAL A 102 -1.72 -6.97 -12.65
N ASP A 103 -2.92 -7.49 -12.89
CA ASP A 103 -3.67 -7.26 -14.12
C ASP A 103 -4.09 -5.79 -14.27
N ARG A 104 -4.77 -5.23 -13.26
CA ARG A 104 -5.31 -3.86 -13.32
C ARG A 104 -4.26 -2.75 -13.43
N LEU A 105 -3.04 -3.01 -12.97
CA LEU A 105 -1.92 -2.06 -13.04
C LEU A 105 -0.83 -2.49 -14.02
N THR A 106 -1.06 -3.54 -14.81
CA THR A 106 -0.12 -4.08 -15.79
C THR A 106 1.27 -4.30 -15.21
N ILE A 107 1.33 -4.86 -14.00
CA ILE A 107 2.56 -4.98 -13.22
C ILE A 107 3.47 -6.03 -13.86
N LYS A 108 4.74 -5.67 -14.09
CA LYS A 108 5.71 -6.55 -14.74
C LYS A 108 5.91 -7.82 -13.90
N PRO A 109 6.10 -9.00 -14.54
CA PRO A 109 6.32 -10.26 -13.82
C PRO A 109 7.58 -10.26 -12.95
N THR A 110 8.55 -9.40 -13.25
CA THR A 110 9.82 -9.25 -12.52
C THR A 110 9.73 -8.31 -11.31
N ALA A 111 8.62 -7.57 -11.17
CA ALA A 111 8.41 -6.68 -10.05
C ALA A 111 8.44 -7.44 -8.72
N LYS A 112 9.06 -6.83 -7.71
CA LYS A 112 9.21 -7.41 -6.38
C LYS A 112 8.02 -7.10 -5.50
N VAL A 113 7.71 -8.02 -4.59
CA VAL A 113 6.62 -7.89 -3.61
C VAL A 113 7.19 -7.90 -2.21
N PHE A 114 6.86 -6.86 -1.45
CA PHE A 114 7.36 -6.61 -0.11
C PHE A 114 6.22 -6.45 0.89
N GLY A 115 6.42 -6.90 2.13
CA GLY A 115 5.45 -6.77 3.22
C GLY A 115 6.02 -6.01 4.40
N GLY A 116 5.24 -5.04 4.89
CA GLY A 116 5.60 -4.19 6.01
C GLY A 116 6.74 -3.23 5.71
N LEU A 117 6.84 -2.17 6.51
CA LEU A 117 7.95 -1.21 6.45
C LEU A 117 8.55 -1.00 7.83
N ILE A 118 9.87 -0.80 7.86
CA ILE A 118 10.59 -0.35 9.05
C ILE A 118 10.66 1.17 8.96
N LYS A 119 10.04 1.87 9.92
CA LYS A 119 10.17 3.32 10.03
C LYS A 119 11.65 3.65 10.22
N GLN A 120 12.19 4.45 9.31
CA GLN A 120 13.54 4.99 9.42
C GLN A 120 13.45 6.51 9.50
N PRO A 121 14.44 7.19 10.12
CA PRO A 121 14.56 8.65 10.02
C PRO A 121 14.49 9.09 8.56
N LEU A 122 13.98 10.30 8.30
CA LEU A 122 13.52 10.86 7.02
C LEU A 122 14.50 10.85 5.81
N THR A 123 15.61 10.13 5.87
CA THR A 123 16.58 9.98 4.79
C THR A 123 16.49 8.59 4.15
N GLY A 124 15.66 8.48 3.11
CA GLY A 124 15.65 7.33 2.19
C GLY A 124 14.36 6.51 2.17
N ALA A 125 14.29 5.57 1.21
CA ALA A 125 13.16 4.65 1.08
C ALA A 125 13.14 3.68 2.26
N TRP A 126 12.00 3.60 2.95
CA TRP A 126 11.85 2.72 4.11
C TRP A 126 12.08 1.27 3.73
N LYS A 127 12.93 0.59 4.51
CA LYS A 127 13.25 -0.82 4.26
C LYS A 127 12.03 -1.72 4.50
N PRO A 128 11.77 -2.68 3.62
CA PRO A 128 10.70 -3.64 3.83
C PRO A 128 11.01 -4.57 4.99
N ARG A 129 9.99 -4.99 5.74
CA ARG A 129 10.17 -6.00 6.81
C ARG A 129 10.36 -7.40 6.22
N ARG A 130 9.73 -7.67 5.08
CA ARG A 130 9.75 -8.97 4.42
C ARG A 130 9.77 -8.82 2.90
N SER A 131 10.52 -9.69 2.24
CA SER A 131 10.53 -9.87 0.79
C SER A 131 9.89 -11.22 0.45
N TYR A 132 8.99 -11.25 -0.52
CA TYR A 132 8.28 -12.46 -0.95
C TYR A 132 8.76 -13.02 -2.29
N GLY A 133 9.65 -12.30 -2.97
CA GLY A 133 10.13 -12.59 -4.32
C GLY A 133 9.48 -11.69 -5.37
N ASP A 134 9.46 -12.16 -6.62
CA ASP A 134 8.80 -11.47 -7.72
C ASP A 134 7.37 -11.98 -7.99
N VAL A 135 6.62 -11.15 -8.71
CA VAL A 135 5.24 -11.39 -9.12
C VAL A 135 5.08 -12.74 -9.83
N ARG A 136 5.96 -13.07 -10.78
CA ARG A 136 5.91 -14.34 -11.51
C ARG A 136 6.02 -15.53 -10.58
N GLY A 137 7.02 -15.55 -9.71
CA GLY A 137 7.25 -16.63 -8.76
C GLY A 137 6.12 -16.77 -7.74
N LEU A 138 5.47 -15.67 -7.37
CA LEU A 138 4.32 -15.68 -6.47
C LEU A 138 3.07 -16.25 -7.13
N LEU A 139 2.77 -15.83 -8.36
CA LEU A 139 1.57 -16.28 -9.06
C LEU A 139 1.67 -17.74 -9.53
N LYS A 140 2.87 -18.21 -9.88
CA LYS A 140 3.11 -19.65 -10.14
C LYS A 140 2.83 -20.51 -8.91
N ARG A 141 3.31 -20.10 -7.72
CA ARG A 141 3.07 -20.84 -6.46
C ARG A 141 1.59 -20.91 -6.08
N ALA A 142 0.79 -19.94 -6.51
CA ALA A 142 -0.66 -19.93 -6.30
C ALA A 142 -1.44 -20.74 -7.35
N ASN A 143 -0.78 -21.36 -8.34
CA ASN A 143 -1.41 -21.97 -9.53
C ASN A 143 -2.25 -20.98 -10.36
N LEU A 144 -1.88 -19.69 -10.36
CA LEU A 144 -2.63 -18.61 -11.02
C LEU A 144 -1.92 -18.05 -12.26
N TRP A 145 -0.83 -18.67 -12.70
CA TRP A 145 -0.08 -18.29 -13.91
C TRP A 145 -0.01 -19.51 -14.83
N LYS A 146 -0.69 -19.43 -15.99
CA LYS A 146 -0.56 -20.41 -17.09
C LYS A 146 0.53 -19.96 -18.06
#